data_AF-A0A024UL42-F1
#
_entry.id   AF-A0A024UL42-F1
#
_cell.length_a   1.000
_cell.length_b   1.000
_cell.length_c   1.000
_cell.angle_alpha   90.00
_cell.angle_beta   90.00
_cell.angle_gamma   90.00
#
_symmetry.space_group_name_H-M   'P 1'
#
loop_
_entity.id
_entity.type
_entity.pdbx_description
1 polymer ?
#
loop_
_entity_poly.entity_id
_entity_poly.type
_entity_poly.pdbx_seq_one_letter_code
_entity_poly.pdbx_strand_id
1 'polypeptide(L)'
;MDETSFSPSKTCKKVVVHRGSRNVYVEETTTSSHVTIVACVGADGTKPPNSPDLNVLDLGFFASIEALQYKMVSSSIDDVIFSTLTAFDHLSVDKLENVFLSLQAVMRLVLEHQGDNHFKLPHLRKDALRRAGNLMATVACPVFLLHESDMYLQPHGIPSLE
;
A
#
# COMPACT_ATOMS: atom_id res chain seq x y z
N MET A 1 6.18 15.89 4.00
CA MET A 1 6.76 14.56 4.22
C MET A 1 7.14 14.04 2.85
N ASP A 2 8.44 13.97 2.61
CA ASP A 2 8.99 13.37 1.41
C ASP A 2 8.92 11.84 1.60
N GLU A 3 8.36 11.13 0.63
CA GLU A 3 8.23 9.67 0.67
C GLU A 3 9.59 8.95 0.50
N THR A 4 10.71 9.70 0.48
CA THR A 4 12.07 9.16 0.63
C THR A 4 12.33 8.48 1.98
N SER A 5 11.47 8.63 2.98
CA SER A 5 11.65 7.99 4.29
C SER A 5 11.34 6.48 4.28
N PHE A 6 10.70 5.96 3.24
CA PHE A 6 10.51 4.51 3.11
C PHE A 6 11.78 3.86 2.58
N SER A 7 12.56 3.26 3.48
CA SER A 7 13.69 2.42 3.11
C SER A 7 13.20 0.98 2.99
N PRO A 8 13.22 0.36 1.78
CA PRO A 8 12.91 -1.06 1.65
C PRO A 8 13.87 -1.86 2.54
N SER A 9 13.34 -2.93 3.14
CA SER A 9 14.11 -3.80 4.02
C SER A 9 15.40 -4.27 3.35
N LYS A 10 16.55 -4.19 4.05
CA LYS A 10 17.87 -4.61 3.54
C LYS A 10 17.99 -6.12 3.31
N THR A 11 16.98 -6.90 3.66
CA THR A 11 16.94 -8.36 3.45
C THR A 11 15.92 -8.72 2.38
N CYS A 12 16.38 -9.30 1.27
CA CYS A 12 15.53 -9.88 0.22
C CYS A 12 14.75 -11.08 0.78
N LYS A 13 13.44 -11.11 0.57
CA LYS A 13 12.57 -12.23 0.96
C LYS A 13 11.43 -12.36 -0.03
N LYS A 14 11.30 -13.54 -0.64
CA LYS A 14 10.19 -13.90 -1.53
C LYS A 14 8.88 -13.88 -0.74
N VAL A 15 7.92 -13.07 -1.16
CA VAL A 15 6.56 -13.11 -0.63
C VAL A 15 5.83 -14.30 -1.25
N VAL A 16 5.40 -15.26 -0.43
CA VAL A 16 4.63 -16.42 -0.89
C VAL A 16 3.15 -16.14 -0.68
N VAL A 17 2.41 -15.93 -1.77
CA VAL A 17 0.97 -15.70 -1.76
C VAL A 17 0.24 -16.98 -1.37
N HIS A 18 -0.59 -16.93 -0.33
CA HIS A 18 -1.49 -18.02 0.09
C HIS A 18 -2.93 -17.50 0.09
N ARG A 19 -3.85 -18.22 -0.56
CA ARG A 19 -5.29 -17.90 -0.52
C ARG A 19 -5.92 -18.45 0.75
N GLY A 20 -6.34 -17.56 1.66
CA GLY A 20 -7.19 -17.89 2.80
C GLY A 20 -8.65 -18.06 2.36
N SER A 21 -9.17 -19.28 2.45
CA SER A 21 -10.60 -19.56 2.20
C SER A 21 -11.39 -19.47 3.50
N ARG A 22 -12.31 -18.50 3.61
CA ARG A 22 -13.69 -18.67 4.12
C ARG A 22 -14.40 -17.30 4.26
N ASN A 23 -15.52 -17.18 3.52
CA ASN A 23 -16.59 -16.18 3.61
C ASN A 23 -16.41 -14.90 2.78
N VAL A 24 -16.93 -14.95 1.55
CA VAL A 24 -17.12 -13.80 0.65
C VAL A 24 -18.47 -13.16 0.99
N TYR A 25 -18.45 -11.91 1.46
CA TYR A 25 -19.58 -11.01 1.21
C TYR A 25 -19.31 -10.34 -0.14
N VAL A 26 -20.14 -10.69 -1.12
CA VAL A 26 -20.10 -10.11 -2.46
C VAL A 26 -20.76 -8.73 -2.37
N GLU A 27 -19.97 -7.68 -2.53
CA GLU A 27 -20.48 -6.45 -3.13
C GLU A 27 -19.80 -6.32 -4.49
N GLU A 28 -20.54 -6.72 -5.53
CA GLU A 28 -20.12 -6.62 -6.92
C GLU A 28 -19.86 -5.16 -7.30
N THR A 29 -18.61 -4.81 -7.57
CA THR A 29 -18.29 -3.80 -8.57
C THR A 29 -17.20 -4.32 -9.49
N THR A 30 -17.66 -4.76 -10.65
CA THR A 30 -16.89 -5.20 -11.81
C THR A 30 -15.99 -4.07 -12.31
N THR A 31 -14.73 -4.08 -11.88
CA THR A 31 -13.63 -3.48 -12.63
C THR A 31 -12.38 -4.35 -12.43
N SER A 32 -11.96 -5.01 -13.51
CA SER A 32 -10.90 -6.04 -13.53
C SER A 32 -9.57 -5.63 -12.88
N SER A 33 -9.30 -4.33 -12.71
CA SER A 33 -8.12 -3.79 -12.02
C SER A 33 -8.20 -3.83 -10.49
N HIS A 34 -9.40 -3.90 -9.91
CA HIS A 34 -9.59 -3.95 -8.47
C HIS A 34 -9.34 -5.35 -7.90
N VAL A 35 -9.59 -6.40 -8.69
CA VAL A 35 -9.56 -7.80 -8.23
C VAL A 35 -8.16 -8.27 -7.84
N THR A 36 -7.10 -7.80 -8.51
CA THR A 36 -5.73 -8.27 -8.22
C THR A 36 -5.00 -7.43 -7.17
N ILE A 37 -5.31 -6.14 -7.01
CA ILE A 37 -4.89 -5.36 -5.84
C ILE A 37 -5.44 -6.02 -4.55
N VAL A 38 -6.67 -6.54 -4.63
CA VAL A 38 -7.35 -7.37 -3.61
C VAL A 38 -6.83 -8.83 -3.58
N ALA A 39 -5.88 -9.21 -4.42
CA ALA A 39 -5.14 -10.47 -4.31
C ALA A 39 -3.75 -10.28 -3.67
N CYS A 40 -3.12 -9.10 -3.85
CA CYS A 40 -1.86 -8.73 -3.17
C CYS A 40 -2.04 -8.55 -1.65
N VAL A 41 -3.21 -8.07 -1.24
CA VAL A 41 -3.73 -8.18 0.13
C VAL A 41 -4.74 -9.32 0.08
N GLY A 42 -4.65 -10.35 0.93
CA GLY A 42 -5.58 -11.48 0.87
C GLY A 42 -7.05 -11.01 0.88
N ALA A 43 -7.95 -11.75 0.24
CA ALA A 43 -9.37 -11.41 0.18
C ALA A 43 -10.05 -11.30 1.57
N ASP A 44 -9.39 -11.83 2.61
CA ASP A 44 -9.73 -11.73 4.03
C ASP A 44 -9.05 -10.54 4.74
N GLY A 45 -8.40 -9.65 3.98
CA GLY A 45 -7.56 -8.57 4.51
C GLY A 45 -6.21 -9.04 5.03
N THR A 46 -5.79 -10.29 4.79
CA THR A 46 -4.50 -10.78 5.30
C THR A 46 -3.33 -10.17 4.55
N LYS A 47 -2.43 -9.55 5.31
CA LYS A 47 -1.18 -9.03 4.79
C LYS A 47 -0.15 -10.17 4.70
N PRO A 48 0.69 -10.20 3.65
CA PRO A 48 1.79 -11.15 3.63
C PRO A 48 2.73 -10.96 4.85
N PRO A 49 3.23 -12.07 5.41
CA PRO A 49 4.12 -12.00 6.57
C PRO A 49 5.38 -11.19 6.22
N ASN A 50 5.81 -10.32 7.14
CA ASN A 50 7.00 -9.47 7.02
C ASN A 50 7.01 -8.43 5.86
N SER A 51 5.85 -8.06 5.31
CA SER A 51 5.75 -7.01 4.27
C SER A 51 5.11 -5.71 4.80
N PRO A 52 5.84 -4.82 5.50
CA PRO A 52 5.28 -3.57 6.01
C PRO A 52 4.80 -2.64 4.89
N ASP A 53 5.40 -2.76 3.70
CA ASP A 53 5.08 -1.99 2.49
C ASP A 53 3.63 -2.22 2.02
N LEU A 54 3.05 -3.38 2.37
CA LEU A 54 1.66 -3.76 2.08
C LEU A 54 0.70 -3.48 3.25
N ASN A 55 1.16 -2.80 4.30
CA ASN A 55 0.32 -2.29 5.37
C ASN A 55 0.13 -0.79 5.19
N VAL A 56 -1.09 -0.33 4.92
CA VAL A 56 -1.40 1.10 4.81
C VAL A 56 -0.99 1.89 6.07
N LEU A 57 -1.05 1.24 7.23
CA LEU A 57 -0.70 1.85 8.51
C LEU A 57 0.80 2.15 8.61
N ASP A 58 1.62 1.15 8.26
CA ASP A 58 3.09 1.24 8.31
C ASP A 58 3.65 2.03 7.12
N LEU A 59 3.01 1.93 5.94
CA LEU A 59 3.46 2.55 4.70
C LEU A 59 3.46 4.09 4.78
N GLY A 60 2.47 4.68 5.45
CA GLY A 60 2.37 6.14 5.46
C GLY A 60 1.42 6.76 6.46
N PHE A 61 0.48 6.01 7.05
CA PHE A 61 -0.46 6.58 8.02
C PHE A 61 0.26 7.03 9.30
N PHE A 62 0.98 6.13 9.98
CA PHE A 62 1.70 6.48 11.20
C PHE A 62 2.82 7.49 10.93
N ALA A 63 3.54 7.35 9.81
CA ALA A 63 4.52 8.34 9.38
C ALA A 63 3.88 9.74 9.23
N SER A 64 2.68 9.83 8.64
CA SER A 64 2.00 11.12 8.47
C SER A 64 1.62 11.77 9.80
N ILE A 65 1.17 10.99 10.78
CA ILE A 65 0.90 11.46 12.14
C ILE A 65 2.20 11.92 12.80
N GLU A 66 3.23 11.09 12.74
CA GLU A 66 4.55 11.38 13.31
C GLU A 66 5.14 12.69 12.77
N ALA A 67 5.03 12.94 11.45
CA ALA A 67 5.50 14.19 10.84
C ALA A 67 4.70 15.44 11.28
N LEU A 68 3.46 15.28 11.70
CA LEU A 68 2.67 16.37 12.28
C LEU A 68 3.02 16.55 13.75
N GLN A 69 3.17 15.45 14.48
CA GLN A 69 3.58 15.43 15.88
C GLN A 69 4.95 16.09 16.09
N TYR A 70 5.92 15.83 15.21
CA TYR A 70 7.28 16.42 15.28
C TYR A 70 7.30 17.95 15.18
N LYS A 71 6.21 18.58 14.75
CA LYS A 71 6.08 20.04 14.73
C LYS A 71 5.66 20.62 16.07
N MET A 72 5.30 19.78 17.04
CA MET A 72 4.89 20.15 18.38
C MET A 72 6.01 19.88 19.37
N VAL A 73 6.24 20.81 20.29
CA VAL A 73 7.21 20.62 21.38
C VAL A 73 6.53 19.82 22.47
N SER A 74 7.08 18.65 22.80
CA SER A 74 6.58 17.77 23.87
C SER A 74 7.69 17.55 24.89
N SER A 75 7.42 17.78 26.18
CA SER A 75 8.40 17.61 27.27
C SER A 75 7.95 16.62 28.33
N SER A 76 6.75 16.07 28.18
CA SER A 76 6.16 15.04 29.05
C SER A 76 5.43 13.98 28.23
N ILE A 77 5.09 12.86 28.87
CA ILE A 77 4.27 11.81 28.25
C ILE A 77 2.89 12.36 27.87
N ASP A 78 2.30 13.21 28.72
CA ASP A 78 1.00 13.83 28.45
C ASP A 78 1.06 14.73 27.20
N ASP A 79 2.15 15.48 27.01
CA ASP A 79 2.34 16.29 25.80
C ASP A 79 2.50 15.42 24.54
N VAL A 80 3.15 14.26 24.66
CA VAL A 80 3.29 13.30 23.55
C VAL A 80 1.93 12.73 23.16
N ILE A 81 1.09 12.37 24.14
CA ILE A 81 -0.27 11.89 23.90
C ILE A 81 -1.10 12.99 23.24
N PHE A 82 -1.08 14.19 23.80
CA PHE A 82 -1.81 15.34 23.27
C PHE A 82 -1.39 15.69 21.84
N SER A 83 -0.09 15.73 21.57
CA SER A 83 0.44 16.03 20.24
C SER A 83 0.10 14.95 19.21
N THR A 84 0.07 13.68 19.62
CA THR A 84 -0.36 12.56 18.76
C THR A 84 -1.83 12.67 18.39
N LEU A 85 -2.71 12.92 19.37
CA LEU A 85 -4.16 13.10 19.13
C LEU A 85 -4.42 14.31 18.24
N THR A 86 -3.75 15.43 18.51
CA THR A 86 -3.86 16.65 17.71
C THR A 86 -3.36 16.41 16.27
N ALA A 87 -2.27 15.66 16.10
CA ALA A 87 -1.77 15.27 14.79
C ALA A 87 -2.74 14.35 14.02
N PHE A 88 -3.41 13.43 14.72
CA PHE A 88 -4.46 12.60 14.14
C PHE A 88 -5.63 13.44 13.64
N ASP A 89 -6.13 14.38 14.46
CA ASP A 89 -7.25 15.27 14.10
C ASP A 89 -6.89 16.21 12.94
N HIS A 90 -5.64 16.63 12.84
CA HIS A 90 -5.15 17.49 11.75
C HIS A 90 -4.70 16.73 10.49
N LEU A 91 -4.74 15.40 10.49
CA LEU A 91 -4.37 14.63 9.33
C LEU A 91 -5.37 14.87 8.19
N SER A 92 -4.90 15.43 7.07
CA SER A 92 -5.79 15.76 5.96
C SER A 92 -6.20 14.52 5.15
N VAL A 93 -7.43 14.56 4.62
CA VAL A 93 -7.94 13.53 3.70
C VAL A 93 -7.02 13.39 2.48
N ASP A 94 -6.55 14.50 1.91
CA ASP A 94 -5.56 14.50 0.81
C ASP A 94 -4.30 13.70 1.13
N LYS A 95 -3.84 13.74 2.38
CA LYS A 95 -2.67 12.98 2.83
C LYS A 95 -2.99 11.50 2.85
N LEU A 96 -4.17 11.12 3.35
CA LEU A 96 -4.61 9.74 3.38
C LEU A 96 -4.79 9.17 1.96
N GLU A 97 -5.42 9.91 1.05
CA GLU A 97 -5.52 9.55 -0.37
C GLU A 97 -4.14 9.31 -1.00
N ASN A 98 -3.15 10.15 -0.67
CA ASN A 98 -1.79 9.95 -1.15
C ASN A 98 -1.19 8.63 -0.66
N VAL A 99 -1.45 8.22 0.60
CA VAL A 99 -0.97 6.94 1.14
C VAL A 99 -1.64 5.78 0.41
N PHE A 100 -2.94 5.85 0.13
CA PHE A 100 -3.64 4.83 -0.66
C PHE A 100 -3.11 4.70 -2.08
N LEU A 101 -2.81 5.82 -2.76
CA LEU A 101 -2.18 5.78 -4.08
C LEU A 101 -0.76 5.17 -4.04
N SER A 102 0.00 5.40 -2.96
CA SER A 102 1.29 4.73 -2.76
C SER A 102 1.10 3.22 -2.55
N LEU A 103 0.11 2.80 -1.77
CA LEU A 103 -0.17 1.38 -1.55
C LEU A 103 -0.49 0.66 -2.86
N GLN A 104 -1.33 1.25 -3.72
CA GLN A 104 -1.64 0.69 -5.03
C GLN A 104 -0.40 0.60 -5.94
N ALA A 105 0.50 1.58 -5.87
CA ALA A 105 1.77 1.53 -6.59
C ALA A 105 2.71 0.45 -6.04
N VAL A 106 2.78 0.26 -4.71
CA VAL A 106 3.51 -0.86 -4.09
C VAL A 106 2.97 -2.19 -4.59
N MET A 107 1.64 -2.40 -4.55
CA MET A 107 1.01 -3.64 -5.02
C MET A 107 1.35 -3.93 -6.49
N ARG A 108 1.32 -2.89 -7.35
CA ARG A 108 1.75 -3.02 -8.73
C ARG A 108 3.22 -3.42 -8.85
N LEU A 109 4.11 -2.82 -8.07
CA LEU A 109 5.55 -3.16 -8.08
C LEU A 109 5.79 -4.60 -7.61
N VAL A 110 5.06 -5.07 -6.61
CA VAL A 110 5.12 -6.46 -6.16
C VAL A 110 4.77 -7.41 -7.30
N LEU A 111 3.75 -7.09 -8.12
CA LEU A 111 3.41 -7.87 -9.31
C LEU A 111 4.53 -7.82 -10.36
N GLU A 112 5.07 -6.63 -10.65
CA GLU A 112 6.18 -6.43 -11.60
C GLU A 112 7.45 -7.18 -11.19
N HIS A 113 7.66 -7.39 -9.89
CA HIS A 113 8.83 -8.08 -9.34
C HIS A 113 8.50 -9.50 -8.84
N GLN A 114 7.41 -10.11 -9.30
CA GLN A 114 7.06 -11.51 -9.02
C GLN A 114 7.02 -11.86 -7.52
N GLY A 115 6.52 -10.94 -6.69
CA GLY A 115 6.44 -11.11 -5.24
C GLY A 115 7.71 -10.72 -4.47
N ASP A 116 8.73 -10.14 -5.11
CA ASP A 116 9.84 -9.53 -4.41
C ASP A 116 9.48 -8.12 -3.93
N ASN A 117 10.06 -7.72 -2.80
CA ASN A 117 9.86 -6.40 -2.18
C ASN A 117 11.09 -5.49 -2.36
N HIS A 118 12.10 -5.92 -3.14
CA HIS A 118 13.29 -5.11 -3.40
C HIS A 118 13.10 -4.14 -4.57
N PHE A 119 12.11 -3.27 -4.45
CA PHE A 119 11.84 -2.21 -5.42
C PHE A 119 11.95 -0.83 -4.76
N LYS A 120 12.31 0.17 -5.58
CA LYS A 120 12.23 1.56 -5.18
C LYS A 120 10.85 2.09 -5.51
N LEU A 121 10.12 2.58 -4.51
CA LEU A 121 8.83 3.23 -4.75
C LEU A 121 9.05 4.49 -5.61
N PRO A 122 8.45 4.61 -6.81
CA PRO A 122 8.61 5.77 -7.65
C PRO A 122 7.87 6.96 -7.05
N HIS A 123 8.47 8.15 -7.14
CA HIS A 123 7.80 9.40 -6.74
C HIS A 123 6.68 9.73 -7.72
N LEU A 124 5.44 9.39 -7.35
CA LEU A 124 4.23 9.64 -8.15
C LEU A 124 3.86 11.13 -8.30
N ARG A 125 4.62 12.05 -7.67
CA ARG A 125 4.38 13.51 -7.70
C ARG A 125 2.93 13.90 -7.37
N LYS A 126 2.28 13.14 -6.48
CA LYS A 126 0.84 13.25 -6.15
C LYS A 126 0.42 14.68 -5.79
N ASP A 127 1.20 15.37 -4.97
CA ASP A 127 0.90 16.76 -4.61
C ASP A 127 0.96 17.73 -5.80
N ALA A 128 1.87 17.50 -6.75
CA ALA A 128 1.96 18.31 -7.96
C ALA A 128 0.79 18.02 -8.91
N LEU A 129 0.42 16.74 -9.06
CA LEU A 129 -0.73 16.34 -9.86
C LEU A 129 -2.06 16.85 -9.27
N ARG A 130 -2.21 16.83 -7.93
CA ARG A 130 -3.39 17.39 -7.24
C ARG A 130 -3.51 18.89 -7.51
N ARG A 131 -2.43 19.66 -7.38
CA ARG A 131 -2.43 21.10 -7.69
C ARG A 131 -2.78 21.40 -9.16
N ALA A 132 -2.42 20.49 -10.07
CA ALA A 132 -2.75 20.62 -11.49
C ALA A 132 -4.16 20.11 -11.84
N GLY A 133 -4.94 19.59 -10.88
CA GLY A 133 -6.25 19.00 -11.12
C GLY A 133 -6.22 17.65 -11.86
N ASN A 134 -5.05 17.03 -11.95
CA ASN A 134 -4.79 15.82 -12.75
C ASN A 134 -4.38 14.62 -11.87
N LEU A 135 -4.72 14.62 -10.59
CA LEU A 135 -4.44 13.47 -9.72
C LEU A 135 -5.31 12.29 -10.12
N MET A 136 -4.68 11.16 -10.40
CA MET A 136 -5.38 9.90 -10.65
C MET A 136 -6.12 9.42 -9.39
N ALA A 137 -7.34 8.92 -9.56
CA ALA A 137 -8.10 8.30 -8.46
C ALA A 137 -7.57 6.90 -8.09
N THR A 138 -6.91 6.22 -9.03
CA THR A 138 -6.38 4.86 -8.85
C THR A 138 -5.16 4.66 -9.76
N VAL A 139 -4.19 3.87 -9.31
CA VAL A 139 -3.03 3.46 -10.11
C VAL A 139 -3.46 2.35 -11.05
N ALA A 140 -3.29 2.55 -12.36
CA ALA A 140 -3.61 1.53 -13.35
C ALA A 140 -2.65 0.34 -13.25
N CYS A 141 -3.21 -0.87 -13.27
CA CYS A 141 -2.47 -2.13 -13.38
C CYS A 141 -2.71 -2.73 -14.79
N PRO A 142 -1.68 -2.78 -15.65
CA PRO A 142 -1.79 -3.41 -16.97
C PRO A 142 -2.19 -4.89 -16.89
N VAL A 143 -3.14 -5.31 -17.74
CA VAL A 143 -3.64 -6.69 -17.78
C VAL A 143 -2.53 -7.72 -18.06
N PHE A 144 -1.51 -7.37 -18.84
CA PHE A 144 -0.41 -8.29 -19.12
C PHE A 144 0.39 -8.66 -17.86
N LEU A 145 0.54 -7.74 -16.90
CA LEU A 145 1.22 -8.02 -15.63
C LEU A 145 0.41 -9.03 -14.80
N LEU A 146 -0.92 -8.96 -14.88
CA LEU A 146 -1.79 -9.93 -14.25
C LEU A 146 -1.55 -11.32 -14.84
N HIS A 147 -1.55 -11.42 -16.16
CA HIS A 147 -1.32 -12.67 -16.86
C HIS A 147 0.08 -13.25 -16.59
N GLU A 148 1.13 -12.41 -16.58
CA GLU A 148 2.49 -12.83 -16.26
C GLU A 148 2.60 -13.33 -14.82
N SER A 149 1.97 -12.63 -13.87
CA SER A 149 1.93 -13.05 -12.47
C SER A 149 1.20 -14.38 -12.29
N ASP A 150 0.09 -14.59 -13.00
CA ASP A 150 -0.67 -15.86 -12.98
C ASP A 150 0.19 -17.01 -13.53
N MET A 151 0.84 -16.80 -14.69
CA MET A 151 1.76 -17.77 -15.29
C MET A 151 2.94 -18.10 -14.36
N TYR A 152 3.47 -17.14 -13.61
CA TYR A 152 4.54 -17.37 -12.64
C TYR A 152 4.07 -18.22 -11.44
N LEU A 153 2.81 -18.11 -11.06
CA LEU A 153 2.23 -18.77 -9.89
C LEU A 153 1.75 -20.21 -10.20
N GLN A 154 1.37 -20.51 -11.44
CA GLN A 154 0.91 -21.85 -11.85
C GLN A 154 1.90 -22.99 -11.50
N PRO A 155 3.23 -22.89 -11.77
CA PRO A 155 4.21 -23.92 -11.37
C PRO A 155 4.36 -24.08 -9.86
N HIS A 156 3.91 -23.09 -9.07
CA HIS A 156 3.97 -23.10 -7.61
C HIS A 156 2.69 -23.68 -6.97
N GLY A 157 1.79 -24.27 -7.77
CA GLY A 157 0.57 -24.92 -7.28
C GLY A 157 -0.54 -23.95 -6.88
N ILE A 158 -0.43 -22.69 -7.30
CA ILE A 158 -1.48 -21.68 -7.09
C ILE A 158 -2.38 -21.66 -8.34
N PRO A 159 -3.70 -21.90 -8.19
CA PRO A 159 -4.62 -21.96 -9.32
C PRO A 159 -4.88 -20.57 -9.90
N SER A 160 -5.19 -20.54 -11.19
CA SER A 160 -5.42 -19.32 -11.96
C SER A 160 -6.64 -18.52 -11.50
N LEU A 161 -6.59 -17.21 -11.74
CA LEU A 161 -7.69 -16.26 -11.58
C LEU A 161 -8.77 -16.45 -12.68
N GLU A 162 -9.60 -17.49 -12.56
CA GLU A 162 -10.91 -17.56 -13.25
C GLU A 162 -12.04 -17.00 -12.37
#